data_AF-A0ABD0LCL0-F1
#
_entry.id   AF-A0ABD0LCL0-F1
#
_cell.length_a   1.000
_cell.length_b   1.000
_cell.length_c   1.000
_cell.angle_alpha   90.00
_cell.angle_beta   90.00
_cell.angle_gamma   90.00
#
_symmetry.space_group_name_H-M   'P 1'
#
loop_
_entity.id
_entity.type
_entity.pdbx_description
1 polymer ?
#
loop_
_entity_poly.entity_id
_entity_poly.type
_entity_poly.pdbx_seq_one_letter_code
_entity_poly.pdbx_strand_id
1 'polypeptide(L)'
;MRNSIRRFQDSLPKDYTFQSTKSAEELSGIATCCLMLCTCCTFCVLFLFIALIIVMGITKLVIGGLFYHDCAVEPKLPIYLIVSAIVPMTFQFCCQWCKKNAEMVYTIGVLVLFLFNIAWLAAGTVFYVEAKGTMDTCQEYLEAYQMDTTESPADNATLPTPPVCLSCNETLFQFTLASIIIDWIANSLYACVFGCSWLITKLHWL
;
A
#
# COMPACT_ATOMS: atom_id res chain seq x y z
N MET A 1 -25.24 -56.82 -16.29
CA MET A 1 -23.89 -56.34 -15.91
C MET A 1 -23.74 -55.86 -14.46
N ARG A 2 -24.83 -55.73 -13.65
CA ARG A 2 -24.74 -55.30 -12.24
C ARG A 2 -24.27 -56.41 -11.26
N ASN A 3 -24.30 -57.67 -11.68
CA ASN A 3 -23.99 -58.83 -10.82
C ASN A 3 -22.53 -59.32 -10.91
N SER A 4 -21.70 -58.78 -11.82
CA SER A 4 -20.28 -59.19 -11.92
C SER A 4 -19.35 -58.37 -11.03
N ILE A 5 -19.76 -57.17 -10.59
CA ILE A 5 -18.90 -56.27 -9.80
C ILE A 5 -18.83 -56.72 -8.32
N ARG A 6 -19.90 -57.30 -7.76
CA ARG A 6 -19.88 -57.76 -6.35
C ARG A 6 -18.87 -58.87 -6.09
N ARG A 7 -18.62 -59.76 -7.06
CA ARG A 7 -17.72 -60.90 -6.86
C ARG A 7 -16.23 -60.54 -6.82
N PHE A 8 -15.84 -59.34 -7.28
CA PHE A 8 -14.45 -58.88 -7.20
C PHE A 8 -14.09 -58.23 -5.87
N GLN A 9 -15.10 -57.80 -5.10
CA GLN A 9 -14.88 -57.10 -3.84
C GLN A 9 -14.63 -58.08 -2.67
N ASP A 10 -15.12 -59.31 -2.78
CA ASP A 10 -14.98 -60.36 -1.76
C ASP A 10 -13.63 -61.12 -1.83
N SER A 11 -12.84 -60.91 -2.90
CA SER A 11 -11.53 -61.55 -3.08
C SER A 11 -10.34 -60.66 -2.68
N LEU A 12 -10.59 -59.44 -2.22
CA LEU A 12 -9.53 -58.55 -1.78
C LEU A 12 -9.14 -58.87 -0.32
N PRO A 13 -7.85 -59.07 -0.01
CA PRO A 13 -7.40 -59.41 1.35
C PRO A 13 -7.76 -58.27 2.32
N LYS A 14 -8.47 -58.60 3.41
CA LYS A 14 -8.90 -57.66 4.45
C LYS A 14 -7.75 -56.93 5.16
N ASP A 15 -6.51 -57.38 4.99
CA ASP A 15 -5.32 -56.80 5.63
C ASP A 15 -4.81 -55.52 4.96
N TYR A 16 -5.16 -55.25 3.70
CA TYR A 16 -4.70 -54.02 3.02
C TYR A 16 -5.45 -52.76 3.43
N THR A 17 -6.65 -52.87 4.01
CA THR A 17 -7.44 -51.71 4.45
C THR A 17 -6.96 -51.11 5.78
N PHE A 18 -6.27 -51.89 6.63
CA PHE A 18 -5.88 -51.44 7.98
C PHE A 18 -4.60 -50.60 7.99
N GLN A 19 -3.71 -50.80 7.02
CA GLN A 19 -2.43 -50.07 6.96
C GLN A 19 -2.54 -48.69 6.29
N SER A 20 -3.62 -48.46 5.52
CA SER A 20 -3.90 -47.19 4.83
C SER A 20 -4.49 -46.12 5.75
N THR A 21 -5.21 -46.50 6.80
CA THR A 21 -5.83 -45.53 7.74
C THR A 21 -4.82 -44.93 8.71
N LYS A 22 -3.77 -45.68 9.09
CA LYS A 22 -2.72 -45.20 10.00
C LYS A 22 -1.83 -44.13 9.35
N SER A 23 -1.51 -44.27 8.06
CA SER A 23 -0.72 -43.26 7.33
C SER A 23 -1.52 -41.99 7.04
N ALA A 24 -2.84 -42.10 6.87
CA ALA A 24 -3.72 -40.95 6.67
C ALA A 24 -3.84 -40.08 7.95
N GLU A 25 -3.89 -40.68 9.15
CA GLU A 25 -3.91 -39.94 10.42
C GLU A 25 -2.58 -39.19 10.66
N GLU A 26 -1.43 -39.84 10.42
CA GLU A 26 -0.11 -39.20 10.59
C GLU A 26 0.12 -38.07 9.57
N LEU A 27 -0.35 -38.23 8.32
CA LEU A 27 -0.28 -37.18 7.30
C LEU A 27 -1.19 -36.00 7.62
N SER A 28 -2.37 -36.25 8.22
CA SER A 28 -3.28 -35.18 8.66
C SER A 28 -2.66 -34.33 9.76
N GLY A 29 -1.94 -34.95 10.70
CA GLY A 29 -1.28 -34.26 11.82
C GLY A 29 -0.20 -33.29 11.36
N ILE A 30 0.67 -33.72 10.43
CA ILE A 30 1.72 -32.86 9.85
C ILE A 30 1.10 -31.70 9.07
N ALA A 31 0.04 -31.97 8.29
CA ALA A 31 -0.66 -30.94 7.53
C ALA A 31 -1.29 -29.88 8.46
N THR A 32 -1.91 -30.28 9.57
CA THR A 32 -2.46 -29.33 10.56
C THR A 32 -1.38 -28.50 11.26
N CYS A 33 -0.24 -29.10 11.62
CA CYS A 33 0.88 -28.34 12.21
C CYS A 33 1.44 -27.30 11.23
N CYS A 34 1.64 -27.67 9.96
CA CYS A 34 2.08 -26.74 8.93
C CYS A 34 1.07 -25.59 8.69
N LEU A 35 -0.22 -25.90 8.64
CA LEU A 35 -1.29 -24.88 8.54
C LEU A 35 -1.30 -23.93 9.74
N MET A 36 -1.11 -24.45 10.95
CA MET A 36 -1.07 -23.63 12.17
C MET A 36 0.16 -22.73 12.22
N LEU A 37 1.34 -23.24 11.82
CA LEU A 37 2.55 -22.43 11.75
C LEU A 37 2.44 -21.34 10.67
N CYS A 38 1.90 -21.69 9.51
CA CYS A 38 1.68 -20.76 8.40
C CYS A 38 0.70 -19.64 8.80
N THR A 39 -0.43 -20.00 9.41
CA THR A 39 -1.40 -19.01 9.88
C THR A 39 -0.80 -18.08 10.93
N CYS A 40 -0.08 -18.59 11.92
CA CYS A 40 0.61 -17.77 12.92
C CYS A 40 1.57 -16.75 12.28
N CYS A 41 2.42 -17.19 11.34
CA CYS A 41 3.32 -16.30 10.60
C CYS A 41 2.56 -15.21 9.83
N THR A 42 1.48 -15.56 9.15
CA THR A 42 0.66 -14.58 8.41
C THR A 42 0.01 -13.54 9.34
N PHE A 43 -0.47 -13.96 10.51
CA PHE A 43 -1.03 -13.03 11.51
C PHE A 43 0.02 -12.05 12.04
N CYS A 44 1.24 -12.53 12.33
CA CYS A 44 2.33 -11.66 12.80
C CYS A 44 2.72 -10.62 11.74
N VAL A 45 2.87 -11.04 10.47
CA VAL A 45 3.19 -10.13 9.36
C VAL A 45 2.07 -9.11 9.16
N LEU A 46 0.82 -9.55 9.21
CA LEU A 46 -0.34 -8.67 9.06
C LEU A 46 -0.44 -7.66 10.20
N PHE A 47 -0.15 -8.06 11.43
CA PHE A 47 -0.13 -7.14 12.57
C PHE A 47 0.95 -6.06 12.43
N LEU A 48 2.19 -6.46 12.08
CA LEU A 48 3.28 -5.52 11.82
C LEU A 48 2.95 -4.56 10.66
N PHE A 49 2.32 -5.09 9.62
CA PHE A 49 1.89 -4.31 8.47
C PHE A 49 0.82 -3.27 8.83
N ILE A 50 -0.17 -3.63 9.66
CA ILE A 50 -1.17 -2.69 10.16
C ILE A 50 -0.51 -1.59 11.01
N ALA A 51 0.40 -1.98 11.92
CA ALA A 51 1.12 -1.01 12.73
C ALA A 51 1.91 -0.02 11.85
N LEU A 52 2.56 -0.51 10.80
CA LEU A 52 3.30 0.31 9.84
C LEU A 52 2.37 1.28 9.10
N ILE A 53 1.19 0.85 8.65
CA ILE A 53 0.20 1.73 8.01
C ILE A 53 -0.24 2.85 8.95
N ILE A 54 -0.51 2.54 10.22
CA ILE A 54 -0.93 3.55 11.21
C ILE A 54 0.18 4.57 11.44
N VAL A 55 1.40 4.09 11.68
CA VAL A 55 2.57 4.97 11.90
C VAL A 55 2.79 5.86 10.67
N MET A 56 2.74 5.29 9.47
CA MET A 56 2.87 6.05 8.22
C MET A 56 1.76 7.11 8.09
N GLY A 57 0.51 6.77 8.40
CA GLY A 57 -0.60 7.73 8.36
C GLY A 57 -0.39 8.91 9.31
N ILE A 58 0.07 8.67 10.54
CA ILE A 58 0.39 9.74 11.50
C ILE A 58 1.56 10.58 10.99
N THR A 59 2.63 9.94 10.49
CA THR A 59 3.80 10.66 9.97
C THR A 59 3.44 11.53 8.78
N LYS A 60 2.59 11.07 7.86
CA LYS A 60 2.08 11.88 6.74
C LYS A 60 1.32 13.12 7.22
N LEU A 61 0.49 12.99 8.25
CA LEU A 61 -0.19 14.14 8.87
C LEU A 61 0.79 15.14 9.48
N VAL A 62 1.77 14.65 10.24
CA VAL A 62 2.75 15.50 10.92
C VAL A 62 3.62 16.23 9.89
N ILE A 63 4.19 15.51 8.93
CA ILE A 63 5.05 16.09 7.89
C ILE A 63 4.25 17.02 6.98
N GLY A 64 3.07 16.60 6.52
CA GLY A 64 2.21 17.44 5.70
C GLY A 64 1.78 18.72 6.42
N GLY A 65 1.50 18.66 7.73
CA GLY A 65 1.17 19.82 8.54
C GLY A 65 2.36 20.74 8.81
N LEU A 66 3.53 20.19 9.14
CA LEU A 66 4.75 20.95 9.40
C LEU A 66 5.18 21.76 8.17
N PHE A 67 5.14 21.14 6.98
CA PHE A 67 5.60 21.78 5.75
C PHE A 67 4.49 22.48 4.94
N TYR A 68 3.29 22.66 5.53
CA TYR A 68 2.16 23.25 4.82
C TYR A 68 2.43 24.68 4.31
N HIS A 69 3.21 25.46 5.08
CA HIS A 69 3.55 26.85 4.74
C HIS A 69 4.99 27.03 4.24
N ASP A 70 5.85 26.03 4.40
CA ASP A 70 7.29 26.15 4.15
C ASP A 70 7.68 25.93 2.67
N CYS A 71 6.85 25.24 1.90
CA CYS A 71 7.11 24.97 0.48
C CYS A 71 6.12 25.76 -0.41
N ALA A 72 6.42 27.04 -0.63
CA ALA A 72 5.60 27.93 -1.47
C ALA A 72 5.61 27.53 -2.96
N VAL A 73 6.65 26.83 -3.41
CA VAL A 73 6.76 26.33 -4.78
C VAL A 73 5.67 25.29 -5.08
N GLU A 74 5.34 24.43 -4.11
CA GLU A 74 4.35 23.37 -4.36
C GLU A 74 3.50 23.04 -3.11
N PRO A 75 2.43 23.80 -2.83
CA PRO A 75 1.52 23.52 -1.71
C PRO A 75 0.73 22.21 -1.90
N LYS A 76 0.71 21.64 -3.10
CA LYS A 76 -0.03 20.41 -3.43
C LYS A 76 0.52 19.17 -2.70
N LEU A 77 1.84 19.09 -2.50
CA LEU A 77 2.52 17.98 -1.84
C LEU A 77 2.08 17.78 -0.37
N PRO A 78 2.15 18.79 0.51
CA PRO A 78 1.67 18.64 1.88
C PRO A 78 0.16 18.36 1.95
N ILE A 79 -0.64 18.94 1.04
CA ILE A 79 -2.07 18.64 0.93
C ILE A 79 -2.29 17.16 0.57
N TYR A 80 -1.53 16.62 -0.38
CA TYR A 80 -1.57 15.22 -0.77
C TYR A 80 -1.34 14.30 0.43
N LEU A 81 -0.30 14.56 1.23
CA LEU A 81 0.02 13.78 2.43
C LEU A 81 -1.10 13.82 3.47
N ILE A 82 -1.67 15.00 3.72
CA ILE A 82 -2.76 15.18 4.69
C ILE A 82 -3.99 14.40 4.25
N VAL A 83 -4.44 14.56 3.01
CA VAL A 83 -5.64 13.87 2.48
C VAL A 83 -5.41 12.35 2.43
N SER A 84 -4.21 11.91 2.01
CA SER A 84 -3.81 10.50 1.99
C SER A 84 -3.90 9.85 3.36
N ALA A 85 -3.65 10.59 4.44
CA ALA A 85 -3.76 10.07 5.79
C ALA A 85 -5.19 10.13 6.35
N ILE A 86 -5.90 11.25 6.16
CA ILE A 86 -7.23 11.46 6.75
C ILE A 86 -8.26 10.51 6.18
N VAL A 87 -8.35 10.42 4.84
CA VAL A 87 -9.43 9.67 4.17
C VAL A 87 -9.51 8.20 4.62
N PRO A 88 -8.41 7.41 4.61
CA PRO A 88 -8.46 6.03 5.09
C PRO A 88 -8.72 5.95 6.59
N MET A 89 -8.17 6.87 7.41
CA MET A 89 -8.44 6.89 8.85
C MET A 89 -9.92 7.14 9.15
N THR A 90 -10.51 8.18 8.57
CA THR A 90 -11.92 8.52 8.79
C THR A 90 -12.83 7.37 8.39
N PHE A 91 -12.55 6.71 7.27
CA PHE A 91 -13.32 5.54 6.86
C PHE A 91 -13.18 4.37 7.85
N GLN A 92 -11.96 4.06 8.28
CA GLN A 92 -11.69 2.98 9.23
C GLN A 92 -12.47 3.20 10.54
N PHE A 93 -12.50 4.43 11.06
CA PHE A 93 -13.19 4.75 12.30
C PHE A 93 -14.71 4.89 12.14
N CYS A 94 -15.19 5.60 11.11
CA CYS A 94 -16.62 5.86 10.93
C CYS A 94 -17.38 4.64 10.41
N CYS A 95 -16.83 3.87 9.47
CA CYS A 95 -17.57 2.78 8.83
C CYS A 95 -17.64 1.51 9.67
N GLN A 96 -16.70 1.29 10.60
CA GLN A 96 -16.80 0.17 11.55
C GLN A 96 -18.03 0.28 12.46
N TRP A 97 -18.44 1.50 12.81
CA TRP A 97 -19.66 1.75 13.57
C TRP A 97 -20.93 1.49 12.74
N CYS A 98 -20.90 1.81 11.44
CA CYS A 98 -22.05 1.59 10.54
C CYS A 98 -22.26 0.13 10.13
N LYS A 99 -21.24 -0.73 10.25
CA LYS A 99 -21.31 -2.15 9.82
C LYS A 99 -22.47 -2.92 10.47
N LYS A 100 -22.89 -2.55 11.69
CA LYS A 100 -23.93 -3.29 12.42
C LYS A 100 -25.32 -3.24 11.78
N ASN A 101 -25.63 -2.25 10.93
CA ASN A 101 -26.99 -2.05 10.42
C ASN A 101 -27.11 -2.11 8.89
N ALA A 102 -26.01 -2.08 8.12
CA ALA A 102 -26.09 -2.01 6.66
C ALA A 102 -24.85 -2.59 5.95
N GLU A 103 -24.79 -3.91 5.78
CA GLU A 103 -23.67 -4.60 5.11
C GLU A 103 -23.46 -4.14 3.64
N MET A 104 -24.55 -3.89 2.90
CA MET A 104 -24.46 -3.42 1.52
C MET A 104 -23.82 -2.02 1.43
N VAL A 105 -24.23 -1.10 2.31
CA VAL A 105 -23.67 0.27 2.36
C VAL A 105 -22.18 0.23 2.73
N TYR A 106 -21.81 -0.63 3.67
CA TYR A 106 -20.40 -0.84 4.03
C TYR A 106 -19.58 -1.31 2.83
N THR A 107 -20.08 -2.28 2.08
CA THR A 107 -19.38 -2.87 0.93
C THR A 107 -19.17 -1.84 -0.19
N ILE A 108 -20.21 -1.07 -0.52
CA ILE A 108 -20.13 0.01 -1.52
C ILE A 108 -19.18 1.10 -1.02
N GLY A 109 -19.24 1.47 0.26
CA GLY A 109 -18.33 2.45 0.86
C GLY A 109 -16.86 2.05 0.75
N VAL A 110 -16.54 0.78 1.05
CA VAL A 110 -15.17 0.25 0.91
C VAL A 110 -14.70 0.35 -0.54
N LEU A 111 -15.56 0.01 -1.51
CA LEU A 111 -15.22 0.08 -2.92
C LEU A 111 -14.97 1.52 -3.38
N VAL A 112 -15.84 2.46 -3.02
CA VAL A 112 -15.69 3.89 -3.37
C VAL A 112 -14.41 4.44 -2.77
N LEU A 113 -14.12 4.13 -1.50
CA LEU A 113 -12.90 4.55 -0.84
C LEU A 113 -11.66 3.96 -1.50
N PHE A 114 -11.71 2.68 -1.89
CA PHE A 114 -10.61 2.04 -2.59
C PHE A 114 -10.31 2.74 -3.92
N LEU A 115 -11.35 3.00 -4.73
CA LEU A 115 -11.21 3.74 -5.98
C LEU A 115 -10.69 5.16 -5.76
N PHE A 116 -11.20 5.86 -4.76
CA PHE A 116 -10.71 7.18 -4.37
C PHE A 116 -9.22 7.13 -3.99
N ASN A 117 -8.79 6.17 -3.17
CA ASN A 117 -7.39 6.04 -2.76
C ASN A 117 -6.46 5.78 -3.96
N ILE A 118 -6.87 4.91 -4.90
CA ILE A 118 -6.09 4.65 -6.12
C ILE A 118 -5.99 5.92 -6.98
N ALA A 119 -7.10 6.64 -7.16
CA ALA A 119 -7.11 7.90 -7.91
C ALA A 119 -6.25 8.98 -7.22
N TRP A 120 -6.33 9.08 -5.90
CA TRP A 120 -5.54 10.01 -5.11
C TRP A 120 -4.05 9.67 -5.14
N LEU A 121 -3.70 8.39 -5.07
CA LEU A 121 -2.34 7.90 -5.20
C LEU A 121 -1.75 8.23 -6.58
N ALA A 122 -2.53 8.04 -7.64
CA ALA A 122 -2.15 8.46 -8.99
C ALA A 122 -1.93 9.98 -9.06
N ALA A 123 -2.84 10.79 -8.50
CA ALA A 123 -2.66 12.24 -8.43
C ALA A 123 -1.37 12.62 -7.67
N GLY A 124 -1.10 11.96 -6.54
CA GLY A 124 0.14 12.14 -5.77
C GLY A 124 1.40 11.85 -6.56
N THR A 125 1.41 10.79 -7.39
CA THR A 125 2.55 10.51 -8.28
C THR A 125 2.78 11.63 -9.28
N VAL A 126 1.72 12.20 -9.84
CA VAL A 126 1.81 13.32 -10.79
C VAL A 126 2.34 14.57 -10.09
N PHE A 127 1.81 14.92 -8.92
CA PHE A 127 2.29 16.07 -8.14
C PHE A 127 3.76 15.92 -7.74
N TYR A 128 4.18 14.72 -7.37
CA TYR A 128 5.58 14.46 -7.07
C TYR A 128 6.50 14.66 -8.28
N VAL A 129 6.11 14.16 -9.46
CA VAL A 129 6.92 14.29 -10.68
C VAL A 129 6.97 15.75 -11.15
N GLU A 130 5.85 16.47 -11.10
CA GLU A 130 5.75 17.90 -11.40
C GLU A 130 6.67 18.73 -10.48
N ALA A 131 6.61 18.46 -9.18
CA ALA A 131 7.48 19.12 -8.20
C ALA A 131 8.95 18.81 -8.42
N LYS A 132 9.28 17.56 -8.78
CA LYS A 132 10.66 17.19 -9.11
C LYS A 132 11.22 18.03 -10.24
N GLY A 133 10.48 18.10 -11.35
CA GLY A 133 10.92 18.84 -12.53
C GLY A 133 11.10 20.33 -12.24
N THR A 134 10.24 20.89 -11.38
CA THR A 134 10.36 22.28 -10.95
C THR A 134 11.60 22.51 -10.07
N MET A 135 11.93 21.58 -9.17
CA MET A 135 13.16 21.67 -8.36
C MET A 135 14.42 21.51 -9.20
N ASP A 136 14.46 20.53 -10.10
CA ASP A 136 15.62 20.26 -10.96
C ASP A 136 15.94 21.47 -11.85
N THR A 137 14.91 22.08 -12.46
CA THR A 137 15.08 23.31 -13.27
C THR A 137 15.55 24.50 -12.41
N CYS A 138 15.02 24.67 -11.21
CA CYS A 138 15.47 25.74 -10.30
C CYS A 138 16.94 25.58 -9.93
N GLN A 139 17.38 24.35 -9.69
CA GLN A 139 18.77 24.06 -9.35
C GLN A 139 19.72 24.35 -10.52
N GLU A 140 19.33 23.98 -11.74
CA GLU A 140 20.09 24.31 -12.96
C GLU A 140 20.26 25.84 -13.13
N TYR A 141 19.19 26.62 -12.89
CA TYR A 141 19.28 28.09 -12.90
C TYR A 141 20.21 28.64 -11.82
N LEU A 142 20.21 28.05 -10.63
CA LEU A 142 21.07 28.48 -9.53
C LEU A 142 22.55 28.22 -9.83
N GLU A 143 22.86 27.06 -10.40
CA GLU A 143 24.22 26.68 -10.80
C GLU A 143 24.72 27.58 -11.95
N ALA A 144 23.87 27.88 -12.94
CA ALA A 144 24.20 28.80 -14.03
C ALA A 144 24.50 30.22 -13.52
N TYR A 145 23.70 30.70 -12.56
CA TYR A 145 23.90 32.02 -11.95
C TYR A 145 25.21 32.12 -11.14
N GLN A 146 25.57 31.05 -10.42
CA GLN A 146 26.82 31.01 -9.65
C GLN A 146 28.06 31.09 -10.54
N MET A 147 28.06 30.44 -11.72
CA MET A 147 29.20 30.50 -12.65
C MET A 147 29.44 31.92 -13.21
N ASP A 148 28.38 32.70 -13.46
CA ASP A 148 28.50 34.06 -14.02
C ASP A 148 29.07 35.06 -12.99
N THR A 149 28.78 34.86 -11.70
CA THR A 149 29.29 35.73 -10.63
C THR A 149 30.79 35.58 -10.34
N THR A 150 31.44 34.52 -10.84
CA THR A 150 32.87 34.27 -10.60
C THR A 150 33.82 35.04 -11.52
N GLU A 151 33.35 35.67 -12.60
CA GLU A 151 34.24 36.31 -13.60
C GLU A 151 34.17 37.85 -13.69
N SER A 152 33.34 38.57 -12.93
CA SER A 152 33.21 40.03 -13.12
C SER A 152 33.54 40.88 -11.89
N PRO A 153 34.65 41.66 -11.91
CA PRO A 153 34.91 42.72 -10.95
C PRO A 153 34.26 44.03 -11.42
N ALA A 154 33.39 44.55 -10.56
CA ALA A 154 33.08 45.98 -10.37
C ALA A 154 32.49 46.73 -11.58
N ASP A 155 31.16 46.73 -11.68
CA ASP A 155 30.39 47.93 -11.96
C ASP A 155 29.02 47.81 -11.28
N ASN A 156 28.53 48.90 -10.67
CA ASN A 156 27.33 49.00 -9.81
C ASN A 156 25.99 48.72 -10.54
N ALA A 157 25.97 47.82 -11.53
CA ALA A 157 24.75 47.36 -12.17
C ALA A 157 23.92 46.57 -11.15
N THR A 158 22.65 46.95 -11.02
CA THR A 158 21.67 46.34 -10.14
C THR A 158 21.53 44.86 -10.53
N LEU A 159 22.21 43.98 -9.79
CA LEU A 159 22.23 42.54 -10.04
C LEU A 159 20.77 42.05 -10.07
N PRO A 160 20.32 41.31 -11.10
CA PRO A 160 18.99 40.73 -11.11
C PRO A 160 18.85 39.87 -9.85
N THR A 161 17.85 40.17 -9.03
CA THR A 161 17.56 39.37 -7.84
C THR A 161 17.43 37.91 -8.25
N PRO A 162 18.17 36.98 -7.62
CA PRO A 162 18.11 35.59 -8.02
C PRO A 162 16.65 35.12 -8.00
N PRO A 163 16.24 34.25 -8.94
CA PRO A 163 14.93 33.63 -8.86
C PRO A 163 14.82 32.99 -7.47
N VAL A 164 13.75 33.30 -6.75
CA VAL A 164 13.52 32.75 -5.41
C VAL A 164 13.18 31.28 -5.57
N CYS A 165 14.21 30.45 -5.73
CA CYS A 165 14.13 29.02 -5.47
C CYS A 165 13.98 28.88 -3.96
N LEU A 166 12.75 29.04 -3.46
CA LEU A 166 12.44 28.73 -2.07
C LEU A 166 12.88 27.29 -1.83
N SER A 167 13.76 27.10 -0.86
CA SER A 167 14.29 25.80 -0.50
C SER A 167 13.15 24.91 0.00
N CYS A 168 12.49 24.17 -0.88
CA CYS A 168 11.64 23.08 -0.43
C CYS A 168 12.56 22.04 0.20
N ASN A 169 12.22 21.64 1.43
CA ASN A 169 13.04 20.71 2.19
C ASN A 169 13.10 19.38 1.45
N GLU A 170 14.31 18.94 1.08
CA GLU A 170 14.56 17.66 0.42
C GLU A 170 13.93 16.49 1.20
N THR A 171 13.87 16.62 2.53
CA THR A 171 13.23 15.65 3.43
C THR A 171 11.76 15.42 3.11
N LEU A 172 10.99 16.49 2.81
CA LEU A 172 9.57 16.38 2.45
C LEU A 172 9.40 15.59 1.16
N PHE A 173 10.29 15.85 0.19
CA PHE A 173 10.24 15.23 -1.12
C PHE A 173 10.58 13.74 -1.06
N GLN A 174 11.68 13.39 -0.39
CA GLN A 174 12.09 12.00 -0.15
C GLN A 174 11.02 11.23 0.64
N PHE A 175 10.43 11.85 1.66
CA PHE A 175 9.36 11.25 2.44
C PHE A 175 8.10 11.02 1.58
N THR A 176 7.72 11.98 0.75
CA THR A 176 6.54 11.84 -0.13
C THR A 176 6.75 10.73 -1.14
N LEU A 177 7.93 10.62 -1.75
CA LEU A 177 8.27 9.50 -2.62
C LEU A 177 8.13 8.16 -1.91
N ALA A 178 8.76 8.03 -0.73
CA ALA A 178 8.72 6.81 0.07
C ALA A 178 7.27 6.44 0.43
N SER A 179 6.47 7.43 0.82
CA SER A 179 5.04 7.29 1.10
C SER A 179 4.28 6.75 -0.11
N ILE A 180 4.47 7.36 -1.30
CA ILE A 180 3.81 6.94 -2.54
C ILE A 180 4.17 5.49 -2.89
N ILE A 181 5.46 5.12 -2.79
CA ILE A 181 5.92 3.76 -3.09
C ILE A 181 5.29 2.76 -2.12
N ILE A 182 5.30 3.05 -0.82
CA ILE A 182 4.71 2.19 0.21
C ILE A 182 3.20 2.03 -0.02
N ASP A 183 2.50 3.10 -0.36
CA ASP A 183 1.07 3.06 -0.66
C ASP A 183 0.76 2.20 -1.90
N TRP A 184 1.58 2.28 -2.95
CA TRP A 184 1.43 1.41 -4.14
C TRP A 184 1.61 -0.06 -3.79
N ILE A 185 2.65 -0.38 -3.01
CA ILE A 185 2.91 -1.75 -2.57
C ILE A 185 1.75 -2.23 -1.71
N ALA A 186 1.31 -1.42 -0.74
CA ALA A 186 0.21 -1.77 0.16
C ALA A 186 -1.11 -2.02 -0.59
N ASN A 187 -1.48 -1.14 -1.53
CA ASN A 187 -2.67 -1.29 -2.34
C ASN A 187 -2.58 -2.51 -3.27
N SER A 188 -1.41 -2.78 -3.85
CA SER A 188 -1.18 -3.95 -4.69
C SER A 188 -1.30 -5.26 -3.90
N LEU A 189 -0.71 -5.32 -2.71
CA LEU A 189 -0.85 -6.46 -1.81
C LEU A 189 -2.30 -6.66 -1.38
N TYR A 190 -3.01 -5.57 -1.05
CA TYR A 190 -4.42 -5.62 -0.71
C TYR A 190 -5.26 -6.17 -1.88
N ALA A 191 -5.06 -5.67 -3.10
CA ALA A 191 -5.74 -6.15 -4.29
C ALA A 191 -5.48 -7.65 -4.56
N CYS A 192 -4.23 -8.11 -4.40
CA CYS A 192 -3.86 -9.51 -4.53
C CYS A 192 -4.56 -10.40 -3.51
N VAL A 193 -4.57 -10.01 -2.22
CA VAL A 193 -5.21 -10.79 -1.15
C VAL A 193 -6.72 -10.90 -1.39
N PHE A 194 -7.39 -9.78 -1.66
CA PHE A 194 -8.84 -9.78 -1.88
C PHE A 194 -9.24 -10.50 -3.17
N GLY A 195 -8.46 -10.33 -4.25
CA GLY A 195 -8.68 -11.02 -5.51
C GLY A 195 -8.57 -12.55 -5.36
N CYS A 196 -7.52 -13.02 -4.67
CA CYS A 196 -7.32 -14.44 -4.40
C CYS A 196 -8.43 -15.04 -3.52
N SER A 197 -8.82 -14.36 -2.44
CA SER A 197 -9.91 -14.84 -1.56
C SER A 197 -11.25 -14.93 -2.30
N TRP A 198 -11.53 -13.98 -3.19
CA TRP A 198 -12.75 -14.01 -4.02
C TRP A 198 -12.72 -15.17 -5.04
N LEU A 199 -11.56 -15.42 -5.65
CA LEU A 199 -11.41 -16.54 -6.59
C LEU A 199 -11.61 -17.90 -5.90
N ILE A 200 -11.01 -18.09 -4.72
CA ILE A 200 -11.12 -19.33 -3.92
C ILE A 200 -12.57 -19.58 -3.51
N THR A 201 -13.26 -18.55 -3.02
CA THR A 201 -14.67 -18.70 -2.63
C THR A 201 -15.55 -19.07 -3.81
N LYS A 202 -15.31 -18.54 -5.02
CA LYS A 202 -16.05 -18.91 -6.24
C LYS A 202 -15.74 -20.33 -6.72
N LEU A 203 -14.49 -20.76 -6.67
CA LEU A 203 -14.07 -22.12 -7.07
C LEU A 203 -14.67 -23.22 -6.18
N HIS A 204 -14.96 -22.93 -4.91
CA HIS A 204 -15.60 -23.90 -4.00
C HIS A 204 -17.08 -24.17 -4.33
N TRP A 205 -17.73 -23.32 -5.13
CA TRP A 205 -19.14 -23.47 -5.53
C TRP A 205 -19.32 -24.04 -6.94
N LEU A 206 -18.24 -24.33 -7.66
CA LEU A 206 -18.24 -24.97 -8.97
C LEU A 206 -17.84 -26.44 -8.84
#